data_AF-R0K8H8-F1
#
_entry.id   AF-R0K8H8-F1
#
_cell.length_a   1.000
_cell.length_b   1.000
_cell.length_c   1.000
_cell.angle_alpha   90.00
_cell.angle_beta   90.00
_cell.angle_gamma   90.00
#
_symmetry.space_group_name_H-M   'P 1'
#
loop_
_entity.id
_entity.type
_entity.pdbx_description
1 polymer ?
#
loop_
_entity_poly.entity_id
_entity_poly.type
_entity_poly.pdbx_seq_one_letter_code
_entity_poly.pdbx_strand_id
1 'polypeptide(L)'
;MRVQCSVFSTTYNPERLRLGSRILHQRLKGPAVASYYPPRIGTISQLRSLYPEHQIIDEAEEDWLEHLNVAKSRGKGAPKKKRTAAESKKFNKRK
;
A
#
# COMPACT_ATOMS: atom_id res chain seq x y z
N MET A 1 13.63 -49.47 2.72
CA MET A 1 13.55 -48.04 3.08
C MET A 1 14.56 -47.17 2.31
N ARG A 2 15.88 -47.41 2.37
CA ARG A 2 16.86 -46.56 1.63
C ARG A 2 16.67 -46.54 0.11
N VAL A 3 16.47 -47.71 -0.51
CA VAL A 3 16.23 -47.84 -1.97
C VAL A 3 14.96 -47.12 -2.40
N GLN A 4 13.88 -47.26 -1.64
CA GLN A 4 12.62 -46.56 -1.89
C GLN A 4 12.79 -45.03 -1.85
N CYS A 5 13.49 -44.49 -0.84
CA CYS A 5 13.78 -43.06 -0.77
C CYS A 5 14.59 -42.56 -1.98
N SER A 6 15.51 -43.40 -2.49
CA SER A 6 16.27 -43.10 -3.71
C SER A 6 15.38 -43.10 -4.95
N VAL A 7 14.45 -44.05 -5.09
CA VAL A 7 13.52 -44.13 -6.23
C VAL A 7 12.58 -42.92 -6.26
N PHE A 8 12.08 -42.48 -5.11
CA PHE A 8 11.10 -41.39 -5.02
C PHE A 8 11.70 -40.03 -4.67
N SER A 9 13.03 -39.90 -4.64
CA SER A 9 13.73 -38.66 -4.26
C SER A 9 13.25 -38.06 -2.91
N THR A 10 12.98 -38.92 -1.93
CA THR A 10 12.55 -38.50 -0.57
C THR A 10 13.70 -38.57 0.43
N THR A 11 13.60 -37.83 1.52
CA THR A 11 14.65 -37.77 2.54
C THR A 11 14.71 -39.06 3.37
N TYR A 12 15.87 -39.73 3.40
CA TYR A 12 16.13 -40.90 4.25
C TYR A 12 16.80 -40.46 5.57
N ASN A 13 16.11 -40.57 6.71
CA ASN A 13 16.59 -40.12 8.03
C ASN A 13 16.44 -41.23 9.10
N PRO A 14 17.34 -42.24 9.14
CA PRO A 14 17.25 -43.37 10.07
C PRO A 14 17.49 -42.98 11.54
N GLU A 15 18.35 -41.98 11.79
CA GLU A 15 18.75 -41.51 13.13
C GLU A 15 17.78 -40.48 13.72
N ARG A 16 16.72 -40.10 12.98
CA ARG A 16 15.69 -39.14 13.40
C ARG A 16 16.27 -37.78 13.79
N LEU A 17 17.32 -37.34 13.09
CA LEU A 17 17.94 -36.04 13.30
C LEU A 17 17.01 -34.89 12.89
N ARG A 18 17.15 -33.73 13.53
CA ARG A 18 16.35 -32.52 13.23
C ARG A 18 16.97 -31.74 12.06
N LEU A 19 16.68 -32.16 10.83
CA LEU A 19 17.26 -31.60 9.60
C LEU A 19 16.55 -30.32 9.08
N GLY A 20 15.47 -29.86 9.72
CA GLY A 20 14.72 -28.67 9.29
C GLY A 20 13.83 -28.87 8.05
N SER A 21 13.73 -30.09 7.51
CA SER A 21 12.92 -30.41 6.32
C SER A 21 11.46 -29.98 6.43
N ARG A 22 10.87 -29.96 7.64
CA ARG A 22 9.50 -29.46 7.88
C ARG A 22 9.32 -28.01 7.43
N ILE A 23 10.32 -27.16 7.65
CA ILE A 23 10.27 -25.74 7.31
C ILE A 23 10.37 -25.56 5.80
N LEU A 24 11.23 -26.35 5.14
CA LEU A 24 11.41 -26.33 3.69
C LEU A 24 10.17 -26.84 2.93
N HIS A 25 9.49 -27.86 3.45
CA HIS A 25 8.24 -28.37 2.85
C HIS A 25 7.02 -27.48 3.14
N GLN A 26 7.13 -26.53 4.07
CA GLN A 26 6.02 -25.64 4.36
C GLN A 26 5.78 -24.72 3.15
N ARG A 27 4.57 -24.79 2.60
CA ARG A 27 4.17 -23.93 1.49
C ARG A 27 4.22 -22.46 1.92
N LEU A 28 4.83 -21.62 1.09
CA LEU A 28 4.90 -20.19 1.33
C LEU A 28 3.50 -19.55 1.27
N LYS A 29 3.21 -18.67 2.23
CA LYS A 29 1.91 -17.94 2.31
C LYS A 29 1.97 -16.54 1.69
N GLY A 30 3.14 -16.12 1.20
CA GLY A 30 3.41 -14.76 0.72
C GLY A 30 2.36 -14.23 -0.26
N PRO A 31 2.03 -14.94 -1.36
CA PRO A 31 1.06 -14.48 -2.34
C PRO A 31 -0.34 -14.22 -1.73
N ALA A 32 -0.80 -15.11 -0.86
CA ALA A 32 -2.11 -14.98 -0.22
C ALA A 32 -2.19 -13.80 0.76
N VAL A 33 -1.07 -13.49 1.42
CA VAL A 33 -0.99 -12.33 2.32
C VAL A 33 -0.87 -11.03 1.54
N ALA A 34 -0.10 -11.02 0.45
CA ALA A 34 0.08 -9.84 -0.40
C ALA A 34 -1.23 -9.41 -1.08
N SER A 35 -2.08 -10.37 -1.46
CA SER A 35 -3.38 -10.11 -2.10
C SER A 35 -4.51 -9.78 -1.12
N TYR A 36 -4.21 -9.44 0.15
CA TYR A 36 -5.23 -9.17 1.17
C TYR A 36 -6.13 -7.98 0.79
N TYR A 37 -5.55 -6.89 0.28
CA TYR A 37 -6.31 -5.78 -0.27
C TYR A 37 -6.38 -5.90 -1.79
N PRO A 38 -7.56 -5.68 -2.40
CA PRO A 38 -7.69 -5.67 -3.85
C PRO A 38 -6.84 -4.54 -4.45
N PRO A 39 -6.23 -4.76 -5.62
CA PRO A 39 -5.49 -3.71 -6.31
C PRO A 39 -6.43 -2.55 -6.66
N ARG A 40 -5.92 -1.32 -6.60
CA ARG A 40 -6.67 -0.12 -7.01
C ARG A 40 -6.73 -0.06 -8.54
N ILE A 41 -7.80 -0.59 -9.11
CA ILE A 41 -8.09 -0.58 -10.55
C ILE A 41 -9.30 0.33 -10.83
N GLY A 42 -9.32 0.97 -12.00
CA GLY A 42 -10.46 1.77 -12.44
C GLY A 42 -10.62 3.11 -11.72
N THR A 43 -9.53 3.69 -11.21
CA THR A 43 -9.58 5.06 -10.66
C THR A 43 -9.90 6.06 -11.77
N ILE A 44 -10.61 7.15 -11.45
CA ILE A 44 -10.97 8.19 -12.43
C ILE A 44 -9.74 8.80 -13.12
N SER A 45 -8.61 8.92 -12.40
CA SER A 45 -7.33 9.31 -13.01
C SER A 45 -6.86 8.34 -14.11
N GLN A 46 -7.06 7.03 -13.94
CA GLN A 46 -6.77 6.05 -14.99
C GLN A 46 -7.73 6.21 -16.17
N LEU A 47 -9.01 6.46 -15.90
CA LEU A 47 -10.02 6.71 -16.94
C LEU A 47 -9.67 7.96 -17.77
N ARG A 48 -9.30 9.07 -17.12
CA ARG A 48 -8.82 10.31 -17.76
C ARG A 48 -7.58 10.06 -18.63
N SER A 49 -6.66 9.20 -18.19
CA SER A 49 -5.48 8.83 -18.98
C SER A 49 -5.80 7.96 -20.20
N LEU A 50 -6.85 7.14 -20.12
CA LEU A 50 -7.25 6.24 -21.21
C LEU A 50 -8.03 6.98 -22.31
N TYR A 51 -8.81 8.00 -21.93
CA TYR A 51 -9.69 8.75 -22.84
C TYR A 51 -9.43 10.25 -22.74
N PRO A 52 -8.27 10.75 -23.22
CA PRO A 52 -7.90 12.16 -23.11
C PRO A 52 -8.81 13.09 -23.92
N GLU A 53 -9.48 12.58 -24.97
CA GLU A 53 -10.43 13.34 -25.79
C GLU A 53 -11.77 13.60 -25.09
N HIS A 54 -12.05 12.89 -24.00
CA HIS A 54 -13.29 13.03 -23.25
C HIS A 54 -13.06 13.75 -21.93
N GLN A 55 -13.93 14.72 -21.63
CA GLN A 55 -13.93 15.37 -20.33
C GLN A 55 -14.62 14.47 -19.29
N ILE A 56 -13.80 13.78 -18.50
CA ILE A 56 -14.26 12.93 -17.40
C ILE A 56 -14.24 13.72 -16.10
N ILE A 57 -15.42 13.91 -15.52
CA ILE A 57 -15.64 14.66 -14.29
C ILE A 57 -15.77 13.68 -13.11
N ASP A 58 -15.19 14.02 -11.97
CA ASP A 58 -15.37 13.32 -10.70
C ASP A 58 -16.24 14.20 -9.80
N GLU A 59 -17.52 13.85 -9.65
CA GLU A 59 -18.50 14.66 -8.90
C GLU A 59 -18.06 14.89 -7.44
N ALA A 60 -17.47 13.87 -6.80
CA ALA A 60 -17.01 13.99 -5.42
C ALA A 60 -15.77 14.89 -5.31
N GLU A 61 -14.91 14.90 -6.33
CA GLU A 61 -13.79 15.85 -6.43
C GLU A 61 -14.29 17.28 -6.63
N GLU A 62 -15.27 17.48 -7.51
CA GLU A 62 -15.90 18.77 -7.82
C GLU A 62 -16.55 19.37 -6.57
N ASP A 63 -17.40 18.61 -5.87
CA ASP A 63 -18.05 19.00 -4.62
C ASP A 63 -17.02 19.41 -3.56
N TRP A 64 -15.92 18.67 -3.46
CA TRP A 64 -14.85 18.98 -2.52
C TRP A 64 -14.13 20.28 -2.86
N LEU A 65 -13.88 20.54 -4.15
CA LEU A 65 -13.26 21.78 -4.63
C LEU A 65 -14.17 22.98 -4.40
N GLU A 66 -15.47 22.85 -4.65
CA GLU A 66 -16.46 23.89 -4.36
C GLU A 66 -16.50 24.21 -2.88
N HIS A 67 -16.61 23.20 -2.02
CA HIS A 67 -16.60 23.38 -0.57
C HIS A 67 -15.32 24.08 -0.10
N LEU A 68 -14.16 23.71 -0.66
CA LEU A 68 -12.89 24.37 -0.35
C LEU A 68 -12.87 25.84 -0.78
N ASN A 69 -13.45 26.17 -1.94
CA ASN A 69 -13.54 27.55 -2.44
C ASN A 69 -14.46 28.41 -1.57
N VAL A 70 -15.60 27.87 -1.13
CA VAL A 70 -16.50 28.55 -0.18
C VAL A 70 -15.83 28.78 1.17
N ALA A 71 -15.07 27.80 1.67
CA ALA A 71 -14.33 27.97 2.92
C ALA A 71 -13.27 29.08 2.80
N LYS A 72 -12.54 29.14 1.67
CA LYS A 72 -11.55 30.19 1.40
C LYS A 72 -12.18 31.58 1.31
N SER A 73 -13.31 31.73 0.62
CA SER A 73 -13.99 33.03 0.48
C SER A 73 -14.43 33.62 1.83
N ARG A 74 -14.75 32.76 2.80
CA ARG A 74 -15.11 33.14 4.19
C ARG A 74 -13.89 33.31 5.11
N GLY A 75 -12.67 33.21 4.60
CA GLY A 75 -11.44 33.24 5.40
C GLY A 75 -11.29 32.03 6.33
N LYS A 76 -12.01 30.95 6.08
CA LYS A 76 -11.98 29.66 6.82
C LYS A 76 -11.20 28.58 6.09
N GLY A 77 -10.40 28.96 5.10
CA GLY A 77 -9.51 28.05 4.39
C GLY A 77 -8.44 27.46 5.32
N ALA A 78 -7.88 26.32 4.92
CA ALA A 78 -6.76 25.71 5.64
C ALA A 78 -5.58 26.70 5.74
N PRO A 79 -4.96 26.85 6.93
CA PRO A 79 -3.82 27.74 7.09
C PRO A 79 -2.62 27.23 6.27
N LYS A 80 -1.71 28.15 5.91
CA LYS A 80 -0.47 27.79 5.20
C LYS A 80 0.28 26.71 5.97
N LYS A 81 0.56 25.57 5.32
CA LYS A 81 1.41 24.52 5.88
C LYS A 81 2.82 25.07 6.08
N LYS A 82 3.30 25.01 7.32
CA LYS A 82 4.68 25.34 7.67
C LYS A 82 5.60 24.24 7.16
N ARG A 83 6.62 24.58 6.37
CA ARG A 83 7.56 23.63 5.76
C ARG A 83 8.93 23.67 6.41
N THR A 84 9.26 24.77 7.10
CA THR A 84 10.56 24.96 7.77
C THR A 84 10.39 25.25 9.26
N ALA A 85 11.45 25.02 10.03
CA ALA A 85 11.47 25.32 11.46
C ALA A 85 11.33 26.83 11.73
N ALA A 86 11.87 27.69 10.87
CA ALA A 86 11.77 29.14 10.99
C ALA A 86 10.31 29.66 10.89
N GLU A 87 9.46 29.00 10.12
CA GLU A 87 8.02 29.34 10.02
C GLU A 87 7.22 28.94 11.26
N SER A 88 7.83 28.21 12.20
CA SER A 88 7.15 27.68 13.36
C SER A 88 7.25 28.61 14.58
N LYS A 89 6.10 29.22 14.92
CA LYS A 89 5.89 30.01 16.15
C LYS A 89 6.29 29.31 17.46
N LYS A 90 6.46 27.98 17.47
CA LYS A 90 6.89 27.20 18.65
C LYS A 90 8.37 27.44 18.98
N PHE A 91 9.23 27.63 17.98
CA PHE A 91 10.67 27.82 18.17
C PHE A 91 11.04 29.29 18.42
N ASN A 92 10.18 30.23 18.03
CA ASN A 92 10.35 31.66 18.32
C ASN A 92 9.84 32.08 19.71
N LYS A 93 9.33 31.15 20.54
CA LYS A 93 8.79 31.43 21.88
C LYS A 93 9.86 31.38 22.98
N ARG A 94 11.04 31.95 22.71
CA ARG A 94 12.12 32.14 23.69
C ARG A 94 12.62 33.59 23.64
N LYS A 95 12.04 34.43 24.48
CA LYS A 95 12.69 35.51 25.22
C LYS A 95 11.83 35.78 26.45
#